data_AF-A0AB39MNK0-F1
#
_entry.id   AF-A0AB39MNK0-F1
#
_cell.length_a   1.000
_cell.length_b   1.000
_cell.length_c   1.000
_cell.angle_alpha   90.00
_cell.angle_beta   90.00
_cell.angle_gamma   90.00
#
_symmetry.space_group_name_H-M   'P 1'
#
loop_
_entity.id
_entity.type
_entity.pdbx_description
1 polymer ?
#
loop_
_entity_poly.entity_id
_entity_poly.type
_entity_poly.pdbx_seq_one_letter_code
_entity_poly.pdbx_strand_id
1 'polypeptide(L)'
;MRWLTLYARSRQVPASLAALVIGAVTVWAVAPSSAVGGGDPRSAVLGMGVGVVAVSVGFGGQDLALDRTAAVRWVPRRAAHVLLAGVVVAAVSWGLWAPGPESGGAEVLVRGSAGLTGLAALGAALSGGQYAWTLPFGWLSFAFFAPPATSTATRVAGWMLLPPGTPAGTWTALVLLVAGTSAYALAGPRR
;
A
#
# COMPACT_ATOMS: atom_id res chain seq x y z
N MET A 1 -24.30 14.42 -2.38
CA MET A 1 -23.88 13.06 -2.80
C MET A 1 -23.12 13.01 -4.13
N ARG A 2 -23.43 13.83 -5.15
CA ARG A 2 -22.70 13.83 -6.45
C ARG A 2 -21.17 13.98 -6.36
N TRP A 3 -20.65 14.80 -5.44
CA TRP A 3 -19.21 15.12 -5.40
C TRP A 3 -18.33 13.91 -5.06
N LEU A 4 -18.73 13.06 -4.09
CA LEU A 4 -17.96 11.87 -3.71
C LEU A 4 -17.90 10.85 -4.86
N THR A 5 -19.02 10.65 -5.56
CA THR A 5 -19.07 9.75 -6.71
C THR A 5 -18.19 10.25 -7.86
N LEU A 6 -18.21 11.56 -8.12
CA LEU A 6 -17.33 12.18 -9.12
C LEU A 6 -15.85 12.06 -8.72
N TYR A 7 -15.52 12.26 -7.44
CA TYR A 7 -14.17 12.07 -6.91
C TYR A 7 -13.71 10.62 -7.05
N ALA A 8 -14.56 9.66 -6.68
CA ALA A 8 -14.24 8.23 -6.79
C ALA A 8 -14.01 7.82 -8.25
N ARG A 9 -14.81 8.32 -9.19
CA ARG A 9 -14.63 8.07 -10.62
C ARG A 9 -13.37 8.72 -11.18
N SER A 10 -13.07 9.97 -10.82
CA SER A 10 -11.84 10.64 -11.29
C SER A 10 -10.57 9.97 -10.75
N ARG A 11 -10.67 9.28 -9.62
CA ARG A 11 -9.60 8.48 -9.02
C ARG A 11 -9.65 7.00 -9.39
N GLN A 12 -10.48 6.60 -10.36
CA GLN A 12 -10.61 5.22 -10.82
C GLN A 12 -10.91 4.19 -9.70
N VAL A 13 -11.53 4.64 -8.60
CA VAL A 13 -11.73 3.83 -7.39
C VAL A 13 -12.47 2.52 -7.66
N PRO A 14 -13.56 2.46 -8.46
CA PRO A 14 -14.23 1.20 -8.73
C PRO A 14 -13.35 0.19 -9.45
N ALA A 15 -12.58 0.65 -10.45
CA ALA A 15 -11.68 -0.21 -11.22
C ALA A 15 -10.50 -0.70 -10.37
N SER A 16 -9.88 0.20 -9.60
CA SER A 16 -8.81 -0.15 -8.66
C SER A 16 -9.28 -1.12 -7.58
N LEU A 17 -10.50 -0.96 -7.05
CA LEU A 17 -11.06 -1.88 -6.07
C LEU A 17 -11.29 -3.27 -6.67
N ALA A 18 -11.86 -3.34 -7.88
CA ALA A 18 -12.03 -4.61 -8.58
C ALA A 18 -10.67 -5.30 -8.84
N ALA A 19 -9.68 -4.57 -9.33
CA ALA A 19 -8.33 -5.09 -9.57
C ALA A 19 -7.65 -5.55 -8.27
N LEU A 20 -7.81 -4.80 -7.17
CA LEU A 20 -7.32 -5.20 -5.86
C LEU A 20 -7.94 -6.52 -5.40
N VAL A 21 -9.28 -6.66 -5.49
CA VAL A 21 -9.98 -7.87 -5.03
C VAL A 21 -9.59 -9.06 -5.90
N ILE A 22 -9.61 -8.91 -7.22
CA ILE A 22 -9.23 -9.98 -8.16
C ILE A 22 -7.79 -10.40 -7.91
N GLY A 23 -6.87 -9.44 -7.80
CA GLY A 23 -5.45 -9.72 -7.55
C GLY A 23 -5.21 -10.42 -6.21
N ALA A 24 -5.84 -9.92 -5.14
CA ALA A 24 -5.70 -10.51 -3.82
C ALA A 24 -6.28 -11.94 -3.75
N VAL A 25 -7.46 -12.16 -4.34
CA VAL A 25 -8.08 -13.50 -4.45
C VAL A 25 -7.22 -14.44 -5.29
N THR A 26 -6.62 -13.95 -6.39
CA THR A 26 -5.73 -14.76 -7.23
C THR A 26 -4.51 -15.22 -6.46
N VAL A 27 -3.83 -14.31 -5.73
CA VAL A 27 -2.68 -14.65 -4.89
C VAL A 27 -3.08 -15.62 -3.77
N TRP A 28 -4.23 -15.40 -3.15
CA TRP A 28 -4.76 -16.28 -2.12
C TRP A 28 -5.06 -17.70 -2.64
N ALA A 29 -5.72 -17.81 -3.80
CA ALA A 29 -6.12 -19.09 -4.38
C ALA A 29 -4.94 -19.98 -4.79
N VAL A 30 -3.79 -19.38 -5.14
CA VAL A 30 -2.58 -20.14 -5.53
C VAL A 30 -1.58 -20.33 -4.38
N ALA A 31 -1.85 -19.73 -3.21
CA ALA A 31 -0.91 -19.81 -2.11
C ALA A 31 -0.92 -21.19 -1.44
N PRO A 32 0.23 -21.63 -0.90
CA PRO A 32 0.29 -22.86 -0.11
C PRO A 32 -0.65 -22.80 1.08
N SER A 33 -1.23 -23.94 1.47
CA SER A 33 -2.08 -24.05 2.67
C SER A 33 -1.36 -23.61 3.95
N SER A 34 -0.03 -23.76 4.01
CA SER A 34 0.83 -23.27 5.10
C SER A 34 0.92 -21.74 5.20
N ALA A 35 0.48 -20.99 4.19
CA ALA A 35 0.42 -19.54 4.22
C ALA A 35 -0.84 -19.02 4.94
N VAL A 36 -1.88 -19.83 5.06
CA VAL A 36 -3.14 -19.46 5.72
C VAL A 36 -2.99 -19.63 7.24
N GLY A 37 -3.46 -18.66 8.02
CA GLY A 37 -3.43 -18.73 9.49
C GLY A 37 -2.12 -18.29 10.16
N GLY A 38 -1.16 -17.72 9.42
CA GLY A 38 0.00 -17.03 9.98
C GLY A 38 1.35 -17.77 9.90
N GLY A 39 1.48 -18.77 9.03
CA GLY A 39 2.74 -19.50 8.83
C GLY A 39 3.81 -18.67 8.10
N ASP A 40 3.62 -18.40 6.80
CA ASP A 40 4.56 -17.60 5.98
C ASP A 40 3.94 -16.25 5.58
N PRO A 41 4.50 -15.10 6.01
CA PRO A 41 3.96 -13.79 5.68
C PRO A 41 4.08 -13.43 4.19
N ARG A 42 4.88 -14.16 3.40
CA ARG A 42 5.16 -13.82 2.00
C ARG A 42 3.91 -13.75 1.13
N SER A 43 3.00 -14.73 1.21
CA SER A 43 1.79 -14.73 0.37
C SER A 43 0.86 -13.55 0.69
N ALA A 44 0.70 -13.24 1.99
CA ALA A 44 -0.06 -12.09 2.43
C ALA A 44 0.58 -10.77 1.98
N VAL A 45 1.91 -10.64 2.12
CA VAL A 45 2.68 -9.47 1.68
C VAL A 45 2.64 -9.30 0.16
N LEU A 46 2.69 -10.39 -0.60
CA LEU A 46 2.52 -10.36 -2.06
C LEU A 46 1.11 -9.88 -2.44
N GLY A 47 0.07 -10.41 -1.79
CA GLY A 47 -1.31 -9.97 -1.99
C GLY A 47 -1.50 -8.48 -1.67
N MET A 48 -0.94 -8.01 -0.55
CA MET A 48 -0.92 -6.58 -0.21
C MET A 48 -0.19 -5.76 -1.27
N GLY A 49 0.96 -6.23 -1.76
CA GLY A 49 1.73 -5.58 -2.83
C GLY A 49 0.91 -5.41 -4.10
N VAL A 50 0.24 -6.47 -4.56
CA VAL A 50 -0.66 -6.43 -5.72
C VAL A 50 -1.81 -5.45 -5.50
N GLY A 51 -2.44 -5.49 -4.31
CA GLY A 51 -3.49 -4.56 -3.94
C GLY A 51 -3.04 -3.10 -3.96
N VAL A 52 -1.85 -2.81 -3.42
CA VAL A 52 -1.25 -1.47 -3.41
C VAL A 52 -0.93 -0.98 -4.81
N VAL A 53 -0.37 -1.85 -5.66
CA VAL A 53 -0.14 -1.52 -7.08
C VAL A 53 -1.46 -1.14 -7.75
N ALA A 54 -2.54 -1.90 -7.51
CA ALA A 54 -3.86 -1.62 -8.08
C ALA A 54 -4.46 -0.27 -7.62
N VAL A 55 -4.38 0.07 -6.33
CA VAL A 55 -4.91 1.34 -5.81
C VAL A 55 -4.02 2.54 -6.15
N SER A 56 -2.73 2.32 -6.43
CA SER A 56 -1.81 3.40 -6.80
C SER A 56 -2.22 4.13 -8.09
N VAL A 57 -2.98 3.48 -8.97
CA VAL A 57 -3.59 4.08 -10.18
C VAL A 57 -4.43 5.31 -9.83
N GLY A 58 -5.09 5.31 -8.67
CA GLY A 58 -5.90 6.44 -8.20
C GLY A 58 -5.08 7.67 -7.80
N PHE A 59 -3.77 7.52 -7.57
CA PHE A 59 -2.93 8.63 -7.12
C PHE A 59 -2.58 9.63 -8.24
N GLY A 60 -2.79 9.29 -9.51
CA GLY A 60 -2.63 10.23 -10.62
C GLY A 60 -3.72 11.29 -10.72
N GLY A 61 -5.00 10.91 -10.57
CA GLY A 61 -6.13 11.79 -10.93
C GLY A 61 -6.20 12.04 -12.46
N GLN A 62 -7.36 12.49 -12.96
CA GLN A 62 -7.56 12.67 -14.41
C GLN A 62 -6.92 13.96 -14.96
N ASP A 63 -6.83 15.03 -14.14
CA ASP A 63 -6.31 16.32 -14.58
C ASP A 63 -5.52 17.00 -13.45
N LEU A 64 -4.18 17.00 -13.61
CA LEU A 64 -3.24 17.58 -12.67
C LEU A 64 -3.23 19.11 -12.65
N ALA A 65 -3.71 19.76 -13.71
CA ALA A 65 -3.85 21.21 -13.74
C ALA A 65 -5.05 21.65 -12.90
N LEU A 66 -6.17 20.94 -13.03
CA LEU A 66 -7.42 21.20 -12.30
C LEU A 66 -7.27 20.97 -10.79
N ASP A 67 -6.49 19.94 -10.43
CA ASP A 67 -6.08 19.61 -9.06
C ASP A 67 -5.23 20.71 -8.39
N ARG A 68 -4.65 21.66 -9.15
CA ARG A 68 -3.82 22.76 -8.63
C ARG A 68 -4.52 24.11 -8.63
N THR A 69 -5.46 24.33 -9.55
CA THR A 69 -6.15 25.62 -9.71
C THR A 69 -7.47 25.70 -8.97
N ALA A 70 -8.04 24.56 -8.52
CA ALA A 70 -9.27 24.58 -7.76
C ALA A 70 -9.08 25.22 -6.38
N ALA A 71 -10.01 26.09 -5.98
CA ALA A 71 -10.06 26.76 -4.66
C ALA A 71 -10.33 25.80 -3.48
N VAL A 72 -10.08 24.50 -3.65
CA VAL A 72 -10.41 23.47 -2.69
C VAL A 72 -9.16 22.99 -1.96
N ARG A 73 -9.31 22.71 -0.66
CA ARG A 73 -8.24 22.14 0.16
C ARG A 73 -7.93 20.71 -0.28
N TRP A 74 -6.98 20.56 -1.20
CA TRP A 74 -6.57 19.26 -1.74
C TRP A 74 -5.74 18.43 -0.77
N VAL A 75 -4.94 19.07 0.08
CA VAL A 75 -4.07 18.40 1.06
C VAL A 75 -4.83 17.37 1.92
N PRO A 76 -5.90 17.72 2.66
CA PRO A 76 -6.61 16.75 3.49
C PRO A 76 -7.32 15.67 2.64
N ARG A 77 -7.74 15.99 1.42
CA ARG A 77 -8.41 15.03 0.53
C ARG A 77 -7.44 13.98 0.00
N ARG A 78 -6.25 14.39 -0.41
CA ARG A 78 -5.17 13.50 -0.85
C ARG A 78 -4.68 12.62 0.29
N ALA A 79 -4.47 13.21 1.48
CA ALA A 79 -4.12 12.45 2.66
C ALA A 79 -5.20 11.41 2.99
N ALA A 80 -6.48 11.81 3.06
CA ALA A 80 -7.58 10.89 3.31
C ALA A 80 -7.66 9.78 2.26
N HIS A 81 -7.44 10.08 0.98
CA HIS A 81 -7.46 9.08 -0.09
C HIS A 81 -6.34 8.04 0.05
N VAL A 82 -5.11 8.47 0.37
CA VAL A 82 -3.99 7.55 0.64
C VAL A 82 -4.28 6.68 1.86
N LEU A 83 -4.74 7.28 2.96
CA LEU A 83 -5.07 6.53 4.18
C LEU A 83 -6.21 5.53 3.95
N LEU A 84 -7.27 5.93 3.25
CA LEU A 84 -8.38 5.04 2.90
C LEU A 84 -7.92 3.89 1.99
N ALA A 85 -7.04 4.16 1.02
CA ALA A 85 -6.47 3.11 0.18
C ALA A 85 -5.73 2.06 1.01
N GLY A 86 -4.91 2.50 1.97
CA GLY A 86 -4.22 1.59 2.90
C GLY A 86 -5.17 0.79 3.78
N VAL A 87 -6.23 1.42 4.31
CA VAL A 87 -7.27 0.72 5.09
C VAL A 87 -7.99 -0.33 4.26
N VAL A 88 -8.33 -0.02 3.00
CA VAL A 88 -9.00 -0.96 2.10
C VAL A 88 -8.11 -2.16 1.78
N VAL A 89 -6.82 -1.92 1.48
CA VAL A 89 -5.84 -3.01 1.29
C VAL A 89 -5.74 -3.88 2.53
N ALA A 90 -5.64 -3.28 3.72
CA ALA A 90 -5.59 -4.01 4.97
C ALA A 90 -6.85 -4.84 5.21
N ALA A 91 -8.04 -4.27 4.97
CA ALA A 91 -9.32 -4.94 5.19
C ALA A 91 -9.52 -6.13 4.25
N VAL A 92 -9.20 -5.98 2.96
CA VAL A 92 -9.29 -7.10 2.00
C VAL A 92 -8.27 -8.18 2.34
N SER A 93 -7.04 -7.78 2.70
CA SER A 93 -6.01 -8.74 3.09
C SER A 93 -6.40 -9.48 4.37
N TRP A 94 -7.01 -8.78 5.34
CA TRP A 94 -7.56 -9.41 6.55
C TRP A 94 -8.62 -10.46 6.23
N GLY A 95 -9.53 -10.16 5.30
CA GLY A 95 -10.57 -11.11 4.90
C GLY A 95 -10.05 -12.40 4.27
N LEU A 96 -8.90 -12.34 3.59
CA LEU A 96 -8.29 -13.48 2.89
C LEU A 96 -7.26 -14.23 3.75
N TRP A 97 -6.49 -13.49 4.54
CA TRP A 97 -5.33 -13.99 5.29
C TRP A 97 -5.56 -13.99 6.80
N ALA A 98 -6.82 -13.98 7.23
CA ALA A 98 -7.23 -13.79 8.62
C ALA A 98 -6.26 -14.46 9.60
N PRO A 99 -5.51 -13.67 10.39
CA PRO A 99 -4.50 -14.23 11.29
C PRO A 99 -5.20 -15.04 12.38
N GLY A 100 -4.67 -16.22 12.70
CA GLY A 100 -5.10 -16.94 13.90
C GLY A 100 -4.87 -16.08 15.16
N PRO A 101 -5.65 -16.25 16.24
CA PRO A 101 -5.60 -15.40 17.44
C PRO A 101 -4.20 -15.23 18.04
N GLU A 102 -3.36 -16.26 17.88
CA GLU A 102 -2.02 -16.37 18.45
C GLU A 102 -0.89 -15.87 17.52
N SER A 103 -1.19 -15.53 16.27
CA SER A 103 -0.16 -15.46 15.20
C SER A 103 0.54 -14.10 15.05
N GLY A 104 0.05 -13.03 15.70
CA GLY A 104 0.57 -11.67 15.49
C GLY A 104 0.42 -11.14 14.05
N GLY A 105 -0.22 -11.90 13.15
CA GLY A 105 -0.33 -11.55 11.72
C GLY A 105 -1.12 -10.28 11.44
N ALA A 106 -1.97 -9.86 12.38
CA ALA A 106 -2.66 -8.57 12.35
C ALA A 106 -1.69 -7.40 12.21
N GLU A 107 -0.59 -7.42 12.98
CA GLU A 107 0.43 -6.38 12.93
C GLU A 107 1.10 -6.34 11.55
N VAL A 108 1.43 -7.51 10.99
CA VAL A 108 2.08 -7.64 9.67
C VAL A 108 1.16 -7.08 8.57
N LEU A 109 -0.13 -7.39 8.61
CA LEU A 109 -1.11 -6.88 7.65
C LEU A 109 -1.27 -5.35 7.75
N VAL A 110 -1.41 -4.82 8.97
CA VAL A 110 -1.58 -3.38 9.20
C VAL A 110 -0.33 -2.62 8.78
N ARG A 111 0.85 -3.01 9.26
CA ARG A 111 2.09 -2.30 8.93
C ARG A 111 2.46 -2.48 7.45
N GLY A 112 2.24 -3.66 6.88
CA GLY A 112 2.48 -3.96 5.47
C GLY A 112 1.66 -3.05 4.56
N SER A 113 0.36 -2.97 4.81
CA SER A 113 -0.55 -2.10 4.05
C SER A 113 -0.20 -0.63 4.21
N ALA A 114 0.12 -0.19 5.43
CA ALA A 114 0.53 1.18 5.74
C ALA A 114 1.80 1.58 4.98
N GLY A 115 2.89 0.82 5.15
CA GLY A 115 4.18 1.16 4.55
C GLY A 115 4.17 1.06 3.03
N LEU A 116 3.53 0.04 2.44
CA LEU A 116 3.41 -0.11 0.99
C LEU A 116 2.58 1.02 0.37
N THR A 117 1.47 1.41 0.99
CA THR A 117 0.65 2.52 0.51
C THR A 117 1.39 3.85 0.62
N GLY A 118 2.18 4.04 1.68
CA GLY A 118 3.12 5.16 1.83
C GLY A 118 4.15 5.20 0.69
N LEU A 119 4.77 4.06 0.37
CA LEU A 119 5.70 3.93 -0.76
C LEU A 119 5.03 4.27 -2.10
N ALA A 120 3.79 3.83 -2.31
CA ALA A 120 3.02 4.16 -3.51
C ALA A 120 2.72 5.67 -3.62
N ALA A 121 2.33 6.30 -2.51
CA ALA A 121 2.10 7.74 -2.45
C ALA A 121 3.40 8.54 -2.69
N LEU A 122 4.52 8.09 -2.13
CA LEU A 122 5.84 8.66 -2.38
C LEU A 122 6.23 8.49 -3.85
N GLY A 123 6.02 7.31 -4.44
CA GLY A 123 6.24 7.05 -5.86
C GLY A 123 5.42 7.99 -6.75
N ALA A 124 4.15 8.23 -6.41
CA ALA A 124 3.33 9.18 -7.12
C ALA A 124 3.90 10.62 -7.03
N ALA A 125 4.32 11.03 -5.84
CA ALA A 125 4.90 12.36 -5.61
C ALA A 125 6.24 12.57 -6.33
N LEU A 126 7.08 11.54 -6.42
CA LEU A 126 8.43 11.61 -7.00
C LEU A 126 8.47 11.34 -8.51
N SER A 127 7.58 10.48 -9.01
CA SER A 127 7.62 9.93 -10.38
C SER A 127 6.33 10.14 -11.15
N GLY A 128 5.27 10.65 -10.52
CA GLY A 128 3.97 10.86 -11.13
C GLY A 128 3.03 9.67 -10.97
N GLY A 129 1.74 9.90 -11.22
CA GLY A 129 0.69 8.88 -11.01
C GLY A 129 0.90 7.60 -11.81
N GLN A 130 1.35 7.72 -13.05
CA GLN A 130 1.62 6.58 -13.94
C GLN A 130 2.71 5.63 -13.40
N TYR A 131 3.65 6.14 -12.60
CA TYR A 131 4.77 5.38 -12.03
C TYR A 131 4.65 5.20 -10.52
N ALA A 132 3.50 5.50 -9.92
CA ALA A 132 3.27 5.37 -8.48
C ALA A 132 3.53 3.95 -7.95
N TRP A 133 3.29 2.94 -8.78
CA TRP A 133 3.50 1.53 -8.46
C TRP A 133 4.97 1.10 -8.42
N THR A 134 5.87 1.85 -9.04
CA THR A 134 7.27 1.41 -9.26
C THR A 134 8.01 1.22 -7.94
N LEU A 135 7.82 2.13 -7.01
CA LEU A 135 8.52 2.16 -5.73
C LEU A 135 8.06 1.04 -4.78
N PRO A 136 6.75 0.80 -4.54
CA PRO A 136 6.31 -0.36 -3.77
C PRO A 136 6.65 -1.69 -4.46
N PHE A 137 6.55 -1.79 -5.79
CA PHE A 137 6.90 -3.01 -6.52
C PHE A 137 8.40 -3.32 -6.45
N GLY A 138 9.26 -2.31 -6.66
CA GLY A 138 10.71 -2.46 -6.58
C GLY A 138 11.17 -2.86 -5.17
N TRP A 139 10.59 -2.24 -4.14
CA TRP A 139 10.89 -2.58 -2.75
C TRP A 139 10.43 -4.01 -2.40
N LEU A 140 9.23 -4.39 -2.84
CA LEU A 140 8.70 -5.74 -2.67
C LEU A 140 9.60 -6.78 -3.34
N SER A 141 9.99 -6.51 -4.60
CA SER A 141 10.91 -7.37 -5.35
C SER A 141 12.22 -7.55 -4.61
N PHE A 142 12.81 -6.45 -4.14
CA PHE A 142 14.03 -6.52 -3.32
C PHE A 142 13.81 -7.37 -2.06
N ALA A 143 12.74 -7.13 -1.29
CA ALA A 143 12.48 -7.85 -0.04
C ALA A 143 12.31 -9.36 -0.23
N PHE A 144 11.76 -9.81 -1.36
CA PHE A 144 11.55 -11.23 -1.65
C PHE A 144 12.83 -11.98 -2.07
N PHE A 145 13.75 -11.29 -2.74
CA PHE A 145 14.98 -11.90 -3.27
C PHE A 145 16.23 -11.59 -2.44
N ALA A 146 16.16 -10.62 -1.53
CA ALA A 146 17.27 -10.30 -0.65
C ALA A 146 17.54 -11.44 0.36
N PRO A 147 18.81 -11.67 0.73
CA PRO A 147 19.16 -12.59 1.81
C PRO A 147 18.51 -12.22 3.15
N PRO A 148 18.34 -13.18 4.08
CA PRO A 148 17.84 -12.91 5.42
C PRO A 148 18.60 -11.78 6.12
N ALA A 149 17.86 -10.95 6.87
CA ALA A 149 18.43 -9.76 7.47
C ALA A 149 19.41 -10.08 8.62
N THR A 150 20.69 -9.71 8.43
CA THR A 150 21.77 -9.87 9.43
C THR A 150 22.14 -8.56 10.13
N SER A 151 21.63 -7.43 9.66
CA SER A 151 21.98 -6.08 10.13
C SER A 151 20.74 -5.18 10.21
N THR A 152 20.85 -4.03 10.90
CA THR A 152 19.74 -3.06 10.97
C THR A 152 19.31 -2.57 9.60
N ALA A 153 20.27 -2.27 8.71
CA ALA A 153 19.98 -1.83 7.34
C ALA A 153 19.20 -2.88 6.55
N THR A 154 19.60 -4.16 6.64
CA THR A 154 18.88 -5.26 5.96
C THR A 154 17.52 -5.53 6.60
N ARG A 155 17.33 -5.30 7.91
CA ARG A 155 16.00 -5.33 8.55
C ARG A 155 15.09 -4.22 8.04
N VAL A 156 15.60 -2.99 7.92
CA VAL A 156 14.86 -1.87 7.33
C VAL A 156 14.49 -2.18 5.88
N ALA A 157 15.39 -2.77 5.11
CA ALA A 157 15.11 -3.11 3.72
C ALA A 157 14.09 -4.26 3.60
N GLY A 158 14.16 -5.27 4.47
CA GLY A 158 13.23 -6.41 4.52
C GLY A 158 12.00 -6.22 5.41
N TRP A 159 11.66 -4.98 5.80
CA TRP A 159 10.71 -4.65 6.87
C TRP A 159 9.34 -5.36 6.77
N MET A 160 8.88 -5.63 5.53
CA MET A 160 7.60 -6.29 5.24
C MET A 160 7.57 -7.74 5.75
N LEU A 161 8.70 -8.44 5.67
CA LEU A 161 8.83 -9.87 5.95
C LEU A 161 9.36 -10.17 7.36
N LEU A 162 9.63 -9.14 8.16
CA LEU A 162 10.07 -9.34 9.55
C LEU A 162 8.98 -10.03 10.39
N PRO A 163 9.33 -10.71 11.49
CA PRO A 163 8.33 -11.20 12.43
C PRO A 163 7.47 -10.07 13.03
N PRO A 164 6.24 -10.35 13.50
CA PRO A 164 5.50 -9.43 14.35
C PRO A 164 6.30 -9.07 15.60
N GLY A 165 6.05 -7.90 16.18
CA GLY A 165 6.77 -7.37 17.34
C GLY A 165 8.16 -6.80 17.04
N THR A 166 8.60 -6.80 15.78
CA THR A 166 9.93 -6.27 15.41
C THR A 166 9.88 -4.75 15.23
N PRO A 167 10.54 -3.93 16.09
CA PRO A 167 10.40 -2.47 16.04
C PRO A 167 10.86 -1.85 14.72
N ALA A 168 11.90 -2.42 14.10
CA ALA A 168 12.38 -1.96 12.79
C ALA A 168 11.28 -2.04 11.72
N GLY A 169 10.47 -3.10 11.72
CA GLY A 169 9.37 -3.27 10.77
C GLY A 169 8.31 -2.17 10.93
N THR A 170 7.89 -1.92 12.17
CA THR A 170 6.87 -0.93 12.51
C THR A 170 7.34 0.49 12.22
N TRP A 171 8.55 0.86 12.64
CA TRP A 171 9.09 2.19 12.41
C TRP A 171 9.33 2.48 10.93
N THR A 172 9.85 1.52 10.17
CA THR A 172 10.01 1.69 8.72
C THR A 172 8.66 1.90 8.05
N ALA A 173 7.65 1.08 8.35
CA ALA A 173 6.30 1.24 7.79
C ALA A 173 5.69 2.61 8.13
N LEU A 174 5.82 3.05 9.39
CA LEU A 174 5.29 4.32 9.86
C LEU A 174 5.96 5.51 9.17
N VAL A 175 7.30 5.50 9.07
CA VAL A 175 8.06 6.56 8.39
C VAL A 175 7.66 6.64 6.93
N LEU A 176 7.54 5.51 6.24
CA LEU A 176 7.12 5.46 4.83
C LEU A 176 5.69 5.96 4.65
N LEU A 177 4.77 5.57 5.53
CA LEU A 177 3.39 6.08 5.52
C LEU A 177 3.37 7.59 5.70
N VAL A 178 4.01 8.11 6.74
CA VAL A 178 4.00 9.55 7.07
C VAL A 178 4.68 10.36 5.99
N ALA A 179 5.88 9.96 5.56
CA ALA A 179 6.64 10.67 4.54
C ALA A 179 5.92 10.64 3.18
N GLY A 180 5.46 9.47 2.74
CA GLY A 180 4.75 9.32 1.47
C GLY A 180 3.41 10.04 1.45
N THR A 181 2.61 9.92 2.52
CA THR A 181 1.33 10.63 2.63
C THR A 181 1.54 12.13 2.67
N SER A 182 2.52 12.63 3.43
CA SER A 182 2.82 14.06 3.52
C SER A 182 3.32 14.60 2.18
N ALA A 183 4.27 13.93 1.55
CA ALA A 183 4.80 14.32 0.24
C ALA A 183 3.68 14.39 -0.81
N TYR A 184 2.85 13.34 -0.90
CA TYR A 184 1.75 13.29 -1.85
C TYR A 184 0.63 14.28 -1.53
N ALA A 185 0.30 14.49 -0.25
CA ALA A 185 -0.74 15.43 0.15
C ALA A 185 -0.35 16.87 -0.20
N LEU A 186 0.92 17.25 0.05
CA LEU A 186 1.45 18.59 -0.19
C LEU A 186 1.72 18.84 -1.68
N ALA A 187 2.44 17.94 -2.35
CA ALA A 187 2.87 18.15 -3.73
C ALA A 187 1.86 17.66 -4.78
N GLY A 188 1.06 16.64 -4.44
CA GLY A 188 0.37 15.83 -5.44
C GLY A 188 1.34 14.99 -6.26
N PRO A 189 0.86 14.33 -7.33
CA PRO A 189 1.73 13.57 -8.21
C PRO A 189 2.57 14.47 -9.12
N ARG A 190 3.79 14.02 -9.46
CA ARG A 190 4.68 14.69 -10.43
C ARG A 190 4.09 14.66 -11.85
N ARG A 191 4.52 15.62 -12.68
CA ARG A 191 4.17 15.72 -14.11
C ARG A 191 4.84 14.61 -14.92
#